data_AF-A0A4R0P5A7-F1
#
_entry.id   AF-A0A4R0P5A7-F1
#
_cell.length_a   1.000
_cell.length_b   1.000
_cell.length_c   1.000
_cell.angle_alpha   90.00
_cell.angle_beta   90.00
_cell.angle_gamma   90.00
#
_symmetry.space_group_name_H-M   'P 1'
#
loop_
_entity.id
_entity.type
_entity.pdbx_description
1 polymer ?
#
loop_
_entity_poly.entity_id
_entity_poly.type
_entity_poly.pdbx_seq_one_letter_code
_entity_poly.pdbx_strand_id
1 'polypeptide(L)'
;MAEINDDNKALIRFLNNLMPLSDEIIELAIQQTFNINVRKNSIITCPKEQTDDCLFLILKGIIRGFIIDEGKDITAWIVAENTLFGNIRNPGVLKPTYNEQYQALEDTDLIVLPYSFIDKLYDFFPETNILARKLLAINYHISQERSILSRIPSAESRYKQFQEGHPSIKFRVPLKYLASYLGMRVETLSRLRKKAKDDKN
;
A
#
# COMPACT_ATOMS: atom_id res chain seq x y z
N MET A 1 0.43 4.09 32.09
CA MET A 1 1.26 3.95 30.88
C MET A 1 0.87 2.63 30.22
N ALA A 2 0.13 2.68 29.11
CA ALA A 2 -0.17 1.45 28.36
C ALA A 2 1.15 0.87 27.82
N GLU A 3 1.39 -0.42 28.01
CA GLU A 3 2.58 -1.07 27.46
C GLU A 3 2.59 -0.93 25.94
N ILE A 4 3.70 -0.42 25.38
CA ILE A 4 3.87 -0.30 23.94
C ILE A 4 4.13 -1.70 23.38
N ASN A 5 3.13 -2.28 22.73
CA ASN A 5 3.31 -3.55 21.98
C ASN A 5 4.28 -3.35 20.79
N ASP A 6 4.86 -4.44 20.29
CA ASP A 6 5.92 -4.36 19.27
C ASP A 6 5.47 -3.75 17.94
N ASP A 7 4.18 -3.86 17.63
CA ASP A 7 3.59 -3.30 16.41
C ASP A 7 3.44 -1.78 16.50
N ASN A 8 3.02 -1.23 17.65
CA ASN A 8 2.99 0.22 17.87
C ASN A 8 4.40 0.81 17.75
N LYS A 9 5.44 0.08 18.19
CA LYS A 9 6.83 0.48 17.95
C LYS A 9 7.16 0.56 16.45
N ALA A 10 6.58 -0.32 15.64
CA ALA A 10 6.79 -0.30 14.19
C ALA A 10 6.13 0.94 13.54
N LEU A 11 4.91 1.31 13.94
CA LEU A 11 4.29 2.58 13.50
C LEU A 11 5.16 3.78 13.90
N ILE A 12 5.51 3.86 15.19
CA ILE A 12 6.30 4.97 15.73
C ILE A 12 7.63 5.08 15.00
N ARG A 13 8.33 3.96 14.77
CA ARG A 13 9.59 3.94 14.00
C ARG A 13 9.38 4.42 12.56
N PHE A 14 8.31 3.96 11.90
CA PHE A 14 7.99 4.38 10.54
C PHE A 14 7.75 5.90 10.45
N LEU A 15 6.93 6.45 11.34
CA LEU A 15 6.63 7.89 11.37
C LEU A 15 7.85 8.72 11.80
N ASN A 16 8.62 8.28 12.80
CA ASN A 16 9.84 8.95 13.27
C ASN A 16 10.92 9.08 12.17
N ASN A 17 11.04 8.09 11.29
CA ASN A 17 11.96 8.16 10.15
C ASN A 17 11.60 9.29 9.17
N LEU A 18 10.33 9.70 9.13
CA LEU A 18 9.86 10.81 8.31
C LEU A 18 9.96 12.14 9.07
N MET A 19 9.64 12.14 10.35
CA MET A 19 9.72 13.31 11.21
C MET A 19 9.76 12.85 12.68
N PRO A 20 10.69 13.35 13.51
CA PRO A 20 10.65 13.09 14.95
C PRO A 20 9.29 13.49 15.53
N LEU A 21 8.64 12.55 16.20
CA LEU A 21 7.36 12.72 16.88
C LEU A 21 7.58 13.17 18.33
N SER A 22 6.69 14.02 18.84
CA SER A 22 6.63 14.31 20.27
C SER A 22 6.02 13.14 21.04
N ASP A 23 6.21 13.13 22.36
CA ASP A 23 5.64 12.10 23.23
C ASP A 23 4.11 12.10 23.19
N GLU A 24 3.47 13.27 23.04
CA GLU A 24 2.03 13.41 22.93
C GLU A 24 1.48 12.76 21.64
N ILE A 25 2.19 12.94 20.51
CA ILE A 25 1.81 12.30 19.23
C ILE A 25 1.97 10.78 19.34
N ILE A 26 3.04 10.31 19.99
CA ILE A 26 3.29 8.89 20.20
C ILE A 26 2.18 8.27 21.05
N GLU A 27 1.81 8.93 22.16
CA GLU A 27 0.72 8.46 23.02
C GLU A 27 -0.61 8.42 22.26
N LEU A 28 -0.92 9.46 21.47
CA LEU A 28 -2.13 9.49 20.65
C LEU A 28 -2.16 8.34 19.63
N ALA A 29 -1.03 8.07 18.97
CA ALA A 29 -0.91 6.98 18.01
C ALA A 29 -1.14 5.61 18.68
N ILE A 30 -0.55 5.38 19.84
CA ILE A 30 -0.73 4.14 20.62
C ILE A 30 -2.21 3.93 21.00
N GLN A 31 -2.92 5.01 21.34
CA GLN A 31 -4.30 4.94 21.81
C GLN A 31 -5.34 4.79 20.69
N GLN A 32 -5.06 5.32 19.50
CA GLN A 32 -6.06 5.45 18.43
C GLN A 32 -5.76 4.65 17.16
N THR A 33 -4.65 3.91 17.15
CA THR A 33 -4.34 2.95 16.10
C THR A 33 -4.33 1.55 16.67
N PHE A 34 -4.56 0.55 15.82
CA PHE A 34 -4.64 -0.83 16.25
C PHE A 34 -4.29 -1.79 15.11
N ASN A 35 -3.94 -3.02 15.45
CA ASN A 35 -3.46 -4.00 14.49
C ASN A 35 -4.58 -4.93 14.05
N ILE A 36 -4.50 -5.35 12.79
CA ILE A 36 -5.33 -6.43 12.25
C ILE A 36 -4.44 -7.42 11.50
N ASN A 37 -4.77 -8.70 11.60
CA ASN A 37 -4.22 -9.73 10.72
C ASN A 37 -5.25 -10.04 9.64
N VAL A 38 -4.80 -10.07 8.40
CA VAL A 38 -5.63 -10.35 7.23
C VAL A 38 -5.10 -11.60 6.55
N ARG A 39 -5.94 -12.64 6.48
CA ARG A 39 -5.58 -13.88 5.80
C ARG A 39 -5.40 -13.68 4.31
N LYS A 40 -4.49 -14.44 3.72
CA LYS A 40 -4.29 -14.53 2.28
C LYS A 40 -5.62 -14.63 1.51
N ASN A 41 -5.69 -13.88 0.40
CA ASN A 41 -6.82 -13.72 -0.51
C ASN A 41 -8.04 -12.97 0.05
N SER A 42 -8.03 -12.54 1.31
CA SER A 42 -9.14 -11.78 1.91
C SER A 42 -9.18 -10.35 1.39
N ILE A 43 -10.38 -9.80 1.29
CA ILE A 43 -10.60 -8.37 1.03
C ILE A 43 -10.37 -7.58 2.32
N ILE A 44 -9.69 -6.45 2.21
CA ILE A 44 -9.40 -5.55 3.32
C ILE A 44 -10.44 -4.45 3.30
N THR A 45 -11.12 -4.28 4.44
CA THR A 45 -12.07 -3.19 4.70
C THR A 45 -11.69 -2.55 6.02
N CYS A 46 -12.07 -1.29 6.23
CA CYS A 46 -11.98 -0.78 7.60
C CYS A 46 -12.90 -1.62 8.51
N PRO A 47 -12.46 -2.00 9.73
CA PRO A 47 -13.29 -2.75 10.65
C PRO A 47 -14.64 -2.06 10.92
N LYS A 48 -15.69 -2.86 11.09
CA LYS A 48 -17.08 -2.36 11.16
C LYS A 48 -17.35 -1.48 12.38
N GLU A 49 -16.49 -1.58 13.38
CA GLU A 49 -16.53 -0.78 14.60
C GLU A 49 -16.11 0.67 14.35
N GLN A 50 -15.49 0.96 13.20
CA GLN A 50 -15.13 2.31 12.78
C GLN A 50 -16.24 2.94 11.95
N THR A 51 -16.70 4.12 12.35
CA THR A 51 -17.68 4.93 11.60
C THR A 51 -17.08 5.59 10.37
N ASP A 52 -15.75 5.71 10.34
CA ASP A 52 -14.99 6.40 9.30
C ASP A 52 -14.11 5.42 8.51
N ASP A 53 -13.83 5.76 7.26
CA ASP A 53 -12.79 5.11 6.45
C ASP A 53 -11.41 5.23 7.10
N CYS A 54 -10.45 4.41 6.65
CA CYS A 54 -9.16 4.23 7.32
C CYS A 54 -8.01 4.16 6.31
N LEU A 55 -6.82 4.58 6.75
CA LEU A 55 -5.55 4.21 6.11
C LEU A 55 -4.96 2.99 6.80
N PHE A 56 -4.05 2.32 6.11
CA PHE A 56 -3.39 1.13 6.62
C PHE A 56 -1.89 1.22 6.38
N LEU A 57 -1.09 0.86 7.39
CA LEU A 57 0.35 0.63 7.23
C LEU A 57 0.61 -0.88 7.16
N ILE A 58 1.34 -1.31 6.13
CA ILE A 58 1.73 -2.72 5.97
C ILE A 58 2.96 -2.99 6.83
N LEU A 59 2.81 -3.82 7.88
CA LEU A 59 3.94 -4.32 8.67
C LEU A 59 4.58 -5.53 7.99
N LYS A 60 3.73 -6.42 7.48
CA LYS A 60 4.12 -7.64 6.81
C LYS A 60 3.10 -7.97 5.74
N GLY A 61 3.54 -8.47 4.59
CA GLY A 61 2.66 -8.98 3.56
C GLY A 61 2.68 -8.18 2.28
N ILE A 62 1.79 -8.54 1.36
CA ILE A 62 1.62 -7.88 0.06
C ILE A 62 0.14 -7.59 -0.16
N ILE A 63 -0.14 -6.35 -0.54
CA ILE A 63 -1.48 -5.88 -0.86
C ILE A 63 -1.57 -5.57 -2.35
N ARG A 64 -2.71 -5.95 -2.91
CA ARG A 64 -3.13 -5.61 -4.27
C ARG A 64 -4.32 -4.66 -4.21
N GLY A 65 -4.19 -3.50 -4.87
CA GLY A 65 -5.33 -2.68 -5.26
C GLY A 65 -5.85 -3.10 -6.62
N PHE A 66 -7.15 -3.34 -6.73
CA PHE A 66 -7.76 -3.78 -7.98
C PHE A 66 -9.17 -3.21 -8.16
N ILE A 67 -9.61 -3.19 -9.41
CA ILE A 67 -10.98 -2.85 -9.80
C ILE A 67 -11.59 -4.01 -10.59
N ILE A 68 -12.92 -4.07 -10.60
CA ILE A 68 -13.68 -4.91 -11.52
C ILE A 68 -14.32 -4.00 -12.57
N ASP A 69 -13.90 -4.15 -13.82
CA ASP A 69 -14.43 -3.40 -14.97
C ASP A 69 -14.99 -4.37 -16.01
N GLU A 70 -16.31 -4.30 -16.28
CA GLU A 70 -17.01 -5.25 -17.16
C GLU A 70 -16.73 -6.73 -16.82
N GLY A 71 -16.61 -7.06 -15.53
CA GLY A 71 -16.28 -8.41 -15.06
C GLY A 71 -14.79 -8.79 -15.17
N LYS A 72 -13.93 -7.89 -15.68
CA LYS A 72 -12.47 -8.08 -15.75
C LYS A 72 -11.81 -7.62 -14.47
N ASP A 73 -10.95 -8.49 -13.96
CA ASP A 73 -10.14 -8.30 -12.75
C ASP A 73 -8.83 -7.55 -13.09
N ILE A 74 -8.83 -6.23 -12.86
CA ILE A 74 -7.73 -5.33 -13.25
C ILE A 74 -6.92 -4.94 -12.01
N THR A 75 -5.64 -5.33 -11.96
CA THR A 75 -4.72 -4.87 -10.90
C THR A 75 -4.30 -3.44 -11.18
N ALA A 76 -4.64 -2.51 -10.29
CA ALA A 76 -4.19 -1.11 -10.36
C ALA A 76 -2.79 -0.93 -9.76
N TRP A 77 -2.52 -1.58 -8.63
CA TRP A 77 -1.22 -1.49 -7.96
C TRP A 77 -0.96 -2.69 -7.04
N ILE A 78 0.31 -2.86 -6.70
CA ILE A 78 0.81 -3.88 -5.76
C ILE A 78 1.85 -3.19 -4.87
N VAL A 79 1.70 -3.31 -3.56
CA VAL A 79 2.65 -2.76 -2.57
C VAL A 79 2.90 -3.76 -1.46
N ALA A 80 4.02 -3.59 -0.76
CA ALA A 80 4.48 -4.50 0.27
C ALA A 80 4.80 -3.72 1.57
N GLU A 81 5.62 -4.31 2.43
CA GLU A 81 5.94 -3.78 3.76
C GLU A 81 6.42 -2.32 3.76
N ASN A 82 6.18 -1.63 4.88
CA ASN A 82 6.53 -0.22 5.12
C ASN A 82 5.89 0.74 4.11
N THR A 83 4.70 0.41 3.61
CA THR A 83 3.92 1.26 2.72
C THR A 83 2.57 1.56 3.34
N LEU A 84 2.17 2.83 3.31
CA LEU A 84 0.79 3.25 3.60
C LEU A 84 -0.07 3.06 2.37
N PHE A 85 -1.28 2.51 2.55
CA PHE A 85 -2.29 2.42 1.52
C PHE A 85 -3.68 2.71 2.07
N GLY A 86 -4.64 2.84 1.16
CA GLY A 86 -6.00 3.29 1.44
C GLY A 86 -6.32 4.54 0.63
N ASN A 87 -7.53 5.03 0.77
CA ASN A 87 -7.92 6.26 0.11
C ASN A 87 -7.16 7.43 0.73
N ILE A 88 -6.18 8.01 0.05
CA ILE A 88 -5.59 9.27 0.53
C ILE A 88 -6.59 10.36 0.16
N ARG A 89 -7.49 10.70 1.09
CA ARG A 89 -8.56 11.66 0.86
C ARG A 89 -8.13 13.08 1.21
N ASN A 90 -8.64 14.04 0.43
CA ASN A 90 -9.00 15.36 0.93
C ASN A 90 -10.52 15.34 1.10
N PRO A 91 -11.06 15.23 2.34
CA PRO A 91 -12.49 15.09 2.58
C PRO A 91 -13.30 16.14 1.82
N GLY A 92 -14.31 15.70 1.06
CA GLY A 92 -15.25 16.60 0.37
C GLY A 92 -14.76 17.20 -0.96
N VAL A 93 -13.54 16.92 -1.42
CA VAL A 93 -13.01 17.53 -2.65
C VAL A 93 -13.15 16.63 -3.88
N LEU A 94 -12.79 15.35 -3.78
CA LEU A 94 -12.80 14.42 -4.90
C LEU A 94 -13.54 13.13 -4.53
N LYS A 95 -14.44 12.68 -5.41
CA LYS A 95 -15.07 11.37 -5.32
C LYS A 95 -14.35 10.41 -6.27
N PRO A 96 -13.99 9.20 -5.82
CA PRO A 96 -13.37 8.22 -6.71
C PRO A 96 -14.35 7.83 -7.82
N THR A 97 -13.87 7.83 -9.07
CA THR A 97 -14.65 7.37 -10.23
C THR A 97 -14.80 5.84 -10.26
N TYR A 98 -13.82 5.13 -9.70
CA TYR A 98 -13.77 3.67 -9.70
C TYR A 98 -13.86 3.13 -8.28
N ASN A 99 -14.55 1.99 -8.13
CA ASN A 99 -14.62 1.27 -6.87
C ASN A 99 -13.37 0.37 -6.72
N GLU A 100 -12.31 0.93 -6.17
CA GLU A 100 -11.08 0.19 -5.87
C GLU A 100 -11.25 -0.65 -4.61
N GLN A 101 -10.80 -1.90 -4.67
CA GLN A 101 -10.79 -2.85 -3.57
C GLN A 101 -9.36 -3.29 -3.27
N TYR A 102 -9.13 -3.68 -2.01
CA TYR A 102 -7.83 -4.11 -1.53
C TYR A 102 -7.88 -5.60 -1.17
N GLN A 103 -6.90 -6.36 -1.64
CA GLN A 103 -6.78 -7.79 -1.36
C GLN A 103 -5.39 -8.11 -0.80
N ALA A 104 -5.35 -8.90 0.28
CA ALA A 104 -4.12 -9.49 0.77
C ALA A 104 -3.68 -10.65 -0.14
N LEU A 105 -2.46 -10.59 -0.70
CA LEU A 105 -1.91 -11.66 -1.56
C LEU A 105 -1.20 -12.77 -0.77
N GLU A 106 -0.95 -12.51 0.51
CA GLU A 106 -0.40 -13.42 1.51
C GLU A 106 -0.93 -13.01 2.90
N ASP A 107 -0.65 -13.80 3.94
CA ASP A 107 -1.04 -13.41 5.29
C ASP A 107 -0.35 -12.10 5.66
N THR A 108 -1.15 -11.09 5.99
CA THR A 108 -0.72 -9.71 6.10
C THR A 108 -1.02 -9.17 7.49
N ASP A 109 -0.02 -8.50 8.08
CA ASP A 109 -0.17 -7.75 9.32
C ASP A 109 -0.24 -6.26 8.99
N LEU A 110 -1.30 -5.61 9.45
CA LEU A 110 -1.60 -4.21 9.17
C LEU A 110 -1.79 -3.42 10.46
N ILE A 111 -1.38 -2.16 10.45
CA ILE A 111 -1.85 -1.15 11.41
C ILE A 111 -2.95 -0.36 10.75
N VAL A 112 -4.09 -0.24 11.42
CA VAL A 112 -5.22 0.59 11.01
C VAL A 112 -5.04 1.98 11.60
N LEU A 113 -5.09 2.98 10.72
CA LEU A 113 -5.07 4.40 11.05
C LEU A 113 -6.45 4.98 10.69
N PRO A 114 -7.36 5.10 11.67
CA PRO A 114 -8.66 5.74 11.45
C PRO A 114 -8.47 7.19 10.96
N TYR A 115 -9.34 7.68 10.08
CA TYR A 115 -9.24 9.10 9.71
C TYR A 115 -9.47 10.04 10.88
N SER A 116 -10.32 9.68 11.85
CA SER A 116 -10.48 10.47 13.07
C SER A 116 -9.17 10.68 13.84
N PHE A 117 -8.24 9.74 13.78
CA PHE A 117 -6.90 9.89 14.35
C PHE A 117 -6.06 10.86 13.51
N ILE A 118 -6.09 10.71 12.18
CA ILE A 118 -5.36 11.57 11.25
C ILE A 118 -5.85 13.03 11.33
N ASP A 119 -7.16 13.23 11.40
CA ASP A 119 -7.78 14.55 11.51
C ASP A 119 -7.36 15.24 12.83
N LYS A 120 -7.34 14.49 13.95
CA LYS A 120 -6.79 14.99 15.23
C LYS A 120 -5.31 15.36 15.14
N LEU A 121 -4.50 14.60 14.40
CA LEU A 121 -3.10 14.97 14.20
C LEU A 121 -2.99 16.35 13.55
N TYR A 122 -3.79 16.62 12.51
CA TYR A 122 -3.76 17.90 11.82
C TYR A 122 -4.31 19.06 12.65
N ASP A 123 -5.35 18.82 13.43
CA ASP A 123 -6.01 19.85 14.24
C ASP A 123 -5.17 20.24 15.47
N PHE A 124 -4.56 19.27 16.15
CA PHE A 124 -3.88 19.50 17.43
C PHE A 124 -2.35 19.60 17.30
N PHE A 125 -1.76 19.05 16.24
CA PHE A 125 -0.30 18.98 16.06
C PHE A 125 0.09 19.48 14.65
N PRO A 126 0.13 20.80 14.41
CA PRO A 126 0.38 21.36 13.08
C PRO A 126 1.67 20.89 12.41
N GLU A 127 2.70 20.50 13.17
CA GLU A 127 3.93 19.89 12.67
C GLU A 127 3.69 18.61 11.88
N THR A 128 2.61 17.88 12.15
CA THR A 128 2.22 16.67 11.41
C THR A 128 1.85 16.96 9.95
N ASN A 129 1.63 18.22 9.57
CA ASN A 129 1.53 18.61 8.16
C ASN A 129 2.84 18.35 7.39
N ILE A 130 4.00 18.40 8.04
CA ILE A 130 5.28 18.02 7.43
C ILE A 130 5.29 16.52 7.13
N LEU A 131 4.80 15.71 8.07
CA LEU A 131 4.65 14.26 7.91
C LEU A 131 3.70 13.94 6.75
N ALA A 132 2.52 14.58 6.72
CA ALA A 132 1.55 14.44 5.63
C ALA A 132 2.15 14.78 4.26
N ARG A 133 2.87 15.91 4.16
CA ARG A 133 3.53 16.34 2.92
C ARG A 133 4.58 15.33 2.45
N LYS A 134 5.38 14.77 3.36
CA LYS A 134 6.39 13.74 3.02
C LYS A 134 5.72 12.45 2.54
N LEU A 135 4.67 12.00 3.23
CA LEU A 135 3.90 10.82 2.84
C LEU A 135 3.20 11.01 1.50
N LEU A 136 2.64 12.19 1.24
CA LEU A 136 2.03 12.53 -0.04
C LEU A 136 3.07 12.52 -1.17
N ALA A 137 4.26 13.08 -0.96
CA ALA A 137 5.33 13.05 -1.94
C ALA A 137 5.78 11.62 -2.28
N ILE A 138 5.93 10.76 -1.27
CA ILE A 138 6.26 9.33 -1.46
C ILE A 138 5.16 8.64 -2.27
N ASN A 139 3.90 8.77 -1.85
CA ASN A 139 2.77 8.14 -2.54
C ASN A 139 2.59 8.65 -3.97
N TYR A 140 2.78 9.95 -4.19
CA TYR A 140 2.76 10.56 -5.51
C TYR A 140 3.86 9.99 -6.39
N HIS A 141 5.10 9.92 -5.89
CA HIS A 141 6.22 9.35 -6.65
C HIS A 141 5.94 7.89 -7.04
N ILE A 142 5.51 7.03 -6.11
CA ILE A 142 5.15 5.65 -6.42
C ILE A 142 4.02 5.61 -7.46
N SER A 143 3.00 6.45 -7.35
CA SER A 143 1.91 6.52 -8.33
C SER A 143 2.38 6.98 -9.71
N GLN A 144 3.31 7.93 -9.78
CA GLN A 144 3.90 8.38 -11.04
C GLN A 144 4.71 7.26 -11.70
N GLU A 145 5.54 6.55 -10.94
CA GLU A 145 6.31 5.40 -11.45
C GLU A 145 5.38 4.32 -12.03
N ARG A 146 4.28 3.99 -11.34
CA ARG A 146 3.25 3.07 -11.88
C ARG A 146 2.62 3.58 -13.17
N SER A 147 2.30 4.88 -13.20
CA SER A 147 1.71 5.54 -14.36
C SER A 147 2.65 5.48 -15.56
N ILE A 148 3.95 5.75 -15.37
CA ILE A 148 4.99 5.64 -16.40
C ILE A 148 5.13 4.19 -16.85
N LEU A 149 5.24 3.24 -15.92
CA LEU A 149 5.37 1.82 -16.21
C LEU A 149 4.24 1.32 -17.13
N SER A 150 3.00 1.74 -16.86
CA SER A 150 1.83 1.34 -17.65
C SER A 150 1.90 1.81 -19.12
N ARG A 151 2.54 2.95 -19.37
CA ARG A 151 2.68 3.59 -20.70
C ARG A 151 3.81 3.02 -21.54
N ILE A 152 4.73 2.23 -20.96
CA ILE A 152 5.81 1.63 -21.72
C ILE A 152 5.23 0.58 -22.69
N PRO A 153 5.45 0.70 -24.01
CA PRO A 153 4.78 -0.18 -24.99
C PRO A 153 5.27 -1.64 -24.93
N SER A 154 6.57 -1.85 -24.69
CA SER A 154 7.16 -3.19 -24.70
C SER A 154 6.84 -3.95 -23.41
N ALA A 155 6.20 -5.11 -23.54
CA ALA A 155 5.93 -6.02 -22.42
C ALA A 155 7.22 -6.49 -21.73
N GLU A 156 8.28 -6.78 -22.49
CA GLU A 156 9.59 -7.17 -21.95
C GLU A 156 10.23 -6.01 -21.17
N SER A 157 10.15 -4.79 -21.69
CA SER A 157 10.66 -3.60 -21.00
C SER A 157 9.89 -3.32 -19.70
N ARG A 158 8.55 -3.39 -19.71
CA ARG A 158 7.73 -3.27 -18.49
C ARG A 158 8.13 -4.30 -17.44
N TYR A 159 8.30 -5.56 -17.86
CA TYR A 159 8.70 -6.61 -16.93
C TYR A 159 10.10 -6.37 -16.35
N LYS A 160 11.07 -5.98 -17.18
CA LYS A 160 12.43 -5.65 -16.73
C LYS A 160 12.43 -4.51 -15.71
N GLN A 161 11.79 -3.39 -16.03
CA GLN A 161 11.73 -2.23 -15.12
C GLN A 161 11.01 -2.58 -13.81
N PHE A 162 9.95 -3.38 -13.87
CA PHE A 162 9.30 -3.88 -12.66
C PHE A 162 10.25 -4.69 -11.77
N GLN A 163 11.04 -5.59 -12.36
CA GLN A 163 12.00 -6.41 -11.60
C GLN A 163 13.11 -5.57 -10.94
N GLU A 164 13.56 -4.52 -11.61
CA GLU A 164 14.58 -3.59 -11.12
C GLU A 164 14.03 -2.70 -10.00
N GLY A 165 12.83 -2.14 -10.17
CA GLY A 165 12.21 -1.24 -9.19
C GLY A 165 11.60 -1.95 -7.97
N HIS A 166 11.24 -3.23 -8.09
CA HIS A 166 10.50 -3.93 -7.04
C HIS A 166 11.10 -5.31 -6.70
N PRO A 167 12.38 -5.37 -6.26
CA PRO A 167 13.08 -6.63 -6.03
C PRO A 167 12.45 -7.49 -4.93
N SER A 168 11.78 -6.88 -3.95
CA SER A 168 11.16 -7.56 -2.81
C SER A 168 9.87 -8.30 -3.14
N ILE A 169 9.15 -7.92 -4.21
CA ILE A 169 7.82 -8.49 -4.53
C ILE A 169 7.84 -9.44 -5.73
N LYS A 170 8.88 -9.40 -6.56
CA LYS A 170 8.90 -10.06 -7.89
C LYS A 170 8.56 -11.55 -7.89
N PHE A 171 8.79 -12.27 -6.79
CA PHE A 171 8.52 -13.72 -6.65
C PHE A 171 7.38 -14.07 -5.70
N ARG A 172 6.83 -13.09 -4.98
CA ARG A 172 5.74 -13.28 -4.01
C ARG A 172 4.37 -13.09 -4.66
N VAL A 173 4.30 -12.31 -5.75
CA VAL A 173 3.05 -12.02 -6.46
C VAL A 173 2.65 -13.17 -7.40
N PRO A 174 1.40 -13.68 -7.31
CA PRO A 174 0.84 -14.61 -8.28
C PRO A 174 0.89 -14.11 -9.71
N LEU A 175 1.24 -14.99 -10.66
CA LEU A 175 1.48 -14.65 -12.07
C LEU A 175 0.29 -13.90 -12.70
N LYS A 176 -0.95 -14.32 -12.39
CA LYS A 176 -2.19 -13.67 -12.87
C LYS A 176 -2.25 -12.18 -12.53
N TYR A 177 -2.00 -11.84 -11.26
CA TYR A 177 -2.12 -10.47 -10.78
C TYR A 177 -0.98 -9.59 -11.28
N LEU A 178 0.22 -10.15 -11.40
CA LEU A 178 1.35 -9.44 -11.98
C LEU A 178 1.16 -9.19 -13.48
N ALA A 179 0.62 -10.15 -14.23
CA ALA A 179 0.33 -9.97 -15.65
C ALA A 179 -0.72 -8.87 -15.87
N SER A 180 -1.78 -8.87 -15.05
CA SER A 180 -2.81 -7.81 -15.05
C SER A 180 -2.20 -6.44 -14.72
N TYR A 181 -1.36 -6.34 -13.68
CA TYR A 181 -0.66 -5.11 -13.30
C TYR A 181 0.25 -4.57 -14.41
N LEU A 182 0.99 -5.44 -15.09
CA LEU A 182 1.88 -5.07 -16.18
C LEU A 182 1.15 -4.94 -17.53
N GLY A 183 -0.17 -5.04 -17.57
CA GLY A 183 -0.98 -4.89 -18.78
C GLY A 183 -0.61 -5.88 -19.89
N MET A 184 -0.35 -7.14 -19.54
CA MET A 184 0.01 -8.20 -20.50
C MET A 184 -0.72 -9.52 -20.21
N ARG A 185 -0.71 -10.43 -21.19
CA ARG A 185 -1.27 -11.77 -21.00
C ARG A 185 -0.40 -12.61 -20.05
N VAL A 186 -1.03 -13.53 -19.34
CA VAL A 186 -0.35 -14.43 -18.39
C VAL A 186 0.71 -15.27 -19.09
N GLU A 187 0.43 -15.74 -20.31
CA GLU A 187 1.35 -16.53 -21.13
C GLU A 187 2.58 -15.71 -21.54
N THR A 188 2.40 -14.43 -21.87
CA THR A 188 3.49 -13.51 -22.18
C THR A 188 4.41 -13.36 -20.98
N LEU A 189 3.85 -13.07 -19.79
CA LEU A 189 4.64 -12.95 -18.57
C LEU A 189 5.35 -14.26 -18.21
N SER A 190 4.68 -15.40 -18.40
CA SER A 190 5.28 -16.72 -18.15
C SER A 190 6.54 -16.96 -18.99
N ARG A 191 6.49 -16.62 -20.28
CA ARG A 191 7.64 -16.75 -21.19
C ARG A 191 8.79 -15.82 -20.79
N LEU A 192 8.49 -14.57 -20.45
CA LEU A 192 9.49 -13.59 -19.99
C LEU A 192 10.16 -14.03 -18.68
N ARG A 193 9.39 -14.57 -17.72
CA ARG A 193 9.93 -15.13 -16.48
C ARG A 193 10.90 -16.28 -16.71
N LYS A 194 10.59 -17.16 -17.66
CA LYS A 194 11.46 -18.29 -18.01
C LYS A 194 12.78 -17.81 -18.61
N LYS A 195 12.71 -16.94 -19.63
CA LYS A 195 13.89 -16.33 -20.28
C LYS A 195 14.83 -15.65 -19.26
N ALA A 196 14.28 -14.82 -18.36
CA ALA A 196 15.07 -14.13 -17.35
C ALA A 196 15.71 -15.05 -16.28
N LYS A 197 15.24 -16.29 -16.14
CA LYS A 197 15.86 -17.31 -15.28
C LYS A 197 17.02 -17.99 -16.01
N ASP A 198 16.83 -18.26 -17.30
CA ASP A 198 17.82 -18.90 -18.15
C ASP A 198 19.03 -17.98 -18.39
N ASP A 199 18.82 -16.65 -18.51
CA ASP A 199 19.89 -15.64 -18.67
C ASP A 199 20.75 -15.41 -17.39
N LYS A 200 20.39 -16.00 -16.25
CA LYS A 200 21.10 -15.88 -14.96
C LYS A 200 21.88 -17.12 -14.55
N ASN A 201 21.78 -18.20 -15.33
CA ASN A 201 22.58 -19.41 -15.20
C ASN A 201 23.72 -19.38 -16.22
#